data_AF-A0A1V5M6S1-F1
#
_entry.id   AF-A0A1V5M6S1-F1
#
_cell.length_a   1.000
_cell.length_b   1.000
_cell.length_c   1.000
_cell.angle_alpha   90.00
_cell.angle_beta   90.00
_cell.angle_gamma   90.00
#
_symmetry.space_group_name_H-M   'P 1'
#
loop_
_entity.id
_entity.type
_entity.pdbx_description
1 polymer ?
#
loop_
_entity_poly.entity_id
_entity_poly.type
_entity_poly.pdbx_seq_one_letter_code
_entity_poly.pdbx_strand_id
1 'polypeptide(L)'
;MQEFRHDQAQGRDQIRPVYAEPCLRQSSASLVHISKKCLVFSLAAGMTILNLSACQNQSSAVKPDKPAPEGTTYAASEDLELKKARIDALEHFEEFRQAFKNKKPGEKFAVKAAFKDGDQEVHKWLIVDQMDNLDIVGHFASGDPQGTLQAGQQATARVTFIDDWSYIDKDGGEHGGYGLAVLRKRQKN
;
A
#
# COMPACT_ATOMS: atom_id res chain seq x y z
N MET A 1 24.25 46.01 -3.13
CA MET A 1 25.25 45.04 -3.63
C MET A 1 25.20 43.85 -2.66
N GLN A 2 24.18 43.00 -2.81
CA GLN A 2 24.28 41.65 -3.37
C GLN A 2 25.25 40.74 -2.60
N GLU A 3 24.70 39.86 -1.77
CA GLU A 3 25.05 38.44 -1.74
C GLU A 3 23.84 37.67 -1.19
N PHE A 4 23.00 37.19 -2.10
CA PHE A 4 22.03 36.13 -1.83
C PHE A 4 22.82 34.81 -1.87
N ARG A 5 23.23 34.30 -0.70
CA ARG A 5 23.70 32.91 -0.62
C ARG A 5 22.49 32.00 -0.47
N HIS A 6 22.28 31.19 -1.50
CA HIS A 6 21.41 30.02 -1.49
C HIS A 6 21.89 29.07 -0.40
N ASP A 7 21.09 28.92 0.66
CA ASP A 7 21.33 27.89 1.67
C ASP A 7 20.41 26.69 1.42
N GLN A 8 21.04 25.65 0.87
CA GLN A 8 20.85 24.23 1.19
C GLN A 8 19.39 23.74 1.36
N ALA A 9 18.82 23.25 0.26
CA ALA A 9 17.78 22.22 0.32
C ALA A 9 18.42 20.92 0.82
N GLN A 10 18.49 20.75 2.14
CA GLN A 10 18.84 19.46 2.75
C GLN A 10 17.74 18.46 2.40
N GLY A 11 18.13 17.42 1.68
CA GLY A 11 17.30 16.26 1.39
C GLY A 11 16.79 15.66 2.70
N ARG A 12 15.49 15.82 2.96
CA ARG A 12 14.82 14.99 3.95
C ARG A 12 14.76 13.59 3.36
N ASP A 13 15.37 12.67 4.09
CA ASP A 13 15.30 11.23 3.87
C ASP A 13 13.83 10.81 4.05
N GLN A 14 13.00 11.02 3.03
CA GLN A 14 11.60 10.66 3.05
C GLN A 14 11.52 9.14 3.01
N ILE A 15 11.10 8.53 4.11
CA ILE A 15 10.86 7.08 4.14
C ILE A 15 9.73 6.80 3.15
N ARG A 16 10.12 6.15 2.06
CA ARG A 16 9.21 5.68 1.02
C ARG A 16 8.61 4.35 1.48
N PRO A 17 7.33 4.11 1.18
CA PRO A 17 6.70 2.86 1.53
C PRO A 17 7.21 1.75 0.60
N VAL A 18 6.99 0.50 0.99
CA VAL A 18 7.48 -0.65 0.24
C VAL A 18 6.66 -0.80 -1.04
N TYR A 19 7.22 -0.36 -2.17
CA TYR A 19 6.70 -0.72 -3.48
C TYR A 19 7.51 -1.88 -4.05
N ALA A 20 6.84 -2.96 -4.44
CA ALA A 20 7.43 -3.87 -5.42
C ALA A 20 7.50 -3.12 -6.75
N GLU A 21 8.70 -2.81 -7.25
CA GLU A 21 8.84 -2.21 -8.57
C GLU A 21 8.29 -3.17 -9.64
N PRO A 22 7.43 -2.70 -10.57
CA PRO A 22 7.04 -3.53 -11.70
C PRO A 22 8.29 -3.80 -12.54
N CYS A 23 8.66 -5.08 -12.65
CA CYS A 23 9.75 -5.54 -13.49
C CYS A 23 9.42 -5.18 -14.96
N LEU A 24 9.93 -4.04 -15.43
CA LEU A 24 9.82 -3.61 -16.82
C LEU A 24 10.68 -4.54 -17.67
N ARG A 25 10.07 -5.60 -18.18
CA ARG A 25 10.66 -6.47 -19.19
C ARG A 25 10.81 -5.66 -20.47
N GLN A 26 12.04 -5.29 -20.78
CA GLN A 26 12.44 -4.60 -22.00
C GLN A 26 12.08 -5.49 -23.21
N SER A 27 10.97 -5.18 -23.87
CA SER A 27 10.54 -5.83 -25.11
C SER A 27 11.22 -5.12 -26.27
N SER A 28 12.28 -5.73 -26.81
CA SER A 28 12.90 -5.29 -28.06
C SER A 28 11.97 -5.64 -29.22
N ALA A 29 11.28 -4.61 -29.73
CA ALA A 29 10.59 -4.68 -31.01
C ALA A 29 11.62 -4.88 -32.13
N SER A 30 11.59 -6.05 -32.79
CA SER A 30 12.13 -6.21 -34.13
C SER A 30 10.96 -6.24 -35.10
N LEU A 31 10.67 -5.07 -35.66
CA LEU A 31 10.01 -4.97 -36.96
C LEU A 31 11.03 -5.41 -38.01
N VAL A 32 10.61 -6.19 -39.01
CA VAL A 32 10.86 -5.93 -40.44
C VAL A 32 10.42 -7.12 -41.34
N HIS A 33 9.79 -6.73 -42.46
CA HIS A 33 9.48 -7.44 -43.72
C HIS A 33 8.21 -8.31 -43.88
N ILE A 34 7.18 -7.61 -44.34
CA ILE A 34 6.25 -7.92 -45.44
C ILE A 34 6.64 -9.14 -46.30
N SER A 35 5.71 -10.10 -46.43
CA SER A 35 5.41 -10.72 -47.73
C SER A 35 3.98 -11.25 -47.75
N LYS A 36 3.15 -10.63 -48.59
CA LYS A 36 1.83 -11.16 -48.98
C LYS A 36 2.07 -12.29 -49.98
N LYS A 37 1.66 -13.51 -49.65
CA LYS A 37 0.82 -14.41 -50.47
C LYS A 37 0.88 -15.85 -49.96
N CYS A 38 -0.24 -16.52 -50.22
CA CYS A 38 -0.41 -17.95 -50.43
C CYS A 38 -0.86 -18.83 -49.26
N LEU A 39 -2.02 -19.43 -49.55
CA LEU A 39 -2.34 -20.85 -49.39
C LEU A 39 -2.95 -21.30 -48.07
N VAL A 40 -4.29 -21.40 -48.15
CA VAL A 40 -5.15 -22.35 -47.47
C VAL A 40 -4.56 -23.77 -47.58
N PHE A 41 -4.35 -24.44 -46.44
CA PHE A 41 -4.34 -25.90 -46.35
C PHE A 41 -4.87 -26.36 -44.99
N SER A 42 -5.73 -27.37 -45.08
CA SER A 42 -6.53 -28.00 -44.04
C SER A 42 -5.74 -28.92 -43.09
N LEU A 43 -6.37 -29.18 -41.92
CA LEU A 43 -6.27 -30.35 -41.04
C LEU A 43 -4.88 -30.95 -40.73
N ALA A 44 -4.46 -30.87 -39.47
CA ALA A 44 -3.95 -32.02 -38.72
C ALA A 44 -4.03 -31.76 -37.21
N ALA A 45 -4.59 -32.73 -36.49
CA ALA A 45 -4.61 -32.80 -35.04
C ALA A 45 -3.19 -32.83 -34.45
N GLY A 46 -2.97 -32.07 -33.38
CA GLY A 46 -1.72 -32.06 -32.62
C GLY A 46 -2.01 -31.72 -31.17
N MET A 47 -2.27 -32.76 -30.38
CA MET A 47 -2.42 -32.72 -28.93
C MET A 47 -1.04 -32.40 -28.32
N THR A 48 -0.83 -31.18 -27.85
CA THR A 48 0.37 -30.83 -27.08
C THR A 48 -0.04 -30.41 -25.68
N ILE A 49 0.44 -31.20 -24.73
CA ILE A 49 0.11 -31.21 -23.32
C ILE A 49 0.55 -29.91 -22.66
N LEU A 50 -0.36 -29.36 -21.86
CA LEU A 50 -0.17 -28.26 -20.91
C LEU A 50 1.02 -28.55 -19.97
N ASN A 51 2.11 -27.80 -20.12
CA ASN A 51 3.12 -27.67 -19.07
C ASN A 51 2.96 -26.29 -18.42
N LEU A 52 1.99 -26.19 -17.50
CA LEU A 52 2.01 -25.14 -16.48
C LEU A 52 3.09 -25.52 -15.46
N SER A 53 4.33 -25.11 -15.71
CA SER A 53 5.30 -24.95 -14.63
C SER A 53 4.84 -23.76 -13.78
N ALA A 54 3.86 -24.00 -12.92
CA ALA A 54 3.58 -23.13 -11.80
C ALA A 54 4.79 -23.22 -10.87
N CYS A 55 5.71 -22.26 -11.00
CA CYS A 55 6.62 -21.94 -9.91
C CYS A 55 5.75 -21.47 -8.74
N GLN A 56 5.41 -22.43 -7.90
CA GLN A 56 4.75 -22.22 -6.62
C GLN A 56 5.78 -21.47 -5.76
N ASN A 57 5.75 -20.14 -5.85
CA ASN A 57 6.41 -19.25 -4.90
C ASN A 57 5.77 -19.51 -3.54
N GLN A 58 6.29 -20.51 -2.82
CA GLN A 58 6.06 -20.68 -1.40
C GLN A 58 6.82 -19.56 -0.68
N SER A 59 6.25 -18.36 -0.71
CA SER A 59 6.51 -17.37 0.32
C SER A 59 5.84 -17.89 1.58
N SER A 60 6.53 -18.78 2.29
CA SER A 60 6.10 -19.27 3.60
C SER A 60 5.82 -18.06 4.49
N ALA A 61 4.56 -17.93 4.88
CA ALA A 61 4.13 -17.00 5.91
C ALA A 61 4.94 -17.29 7.18
N VAL A 62 5.89 -16.39 7.50
CA VAL A 62 6.59 -16.42 8.78
C VAL A 62 5.55 -16.06 9.84
N LYS A 63 5.06 -17.07 10.57
CA LYS A 63 4.31 -16.83 11.81
C LYS A 63 5.32 -16.31 12.84
N PRO A 64 5.15 -15.10 13.41
CA PRO A 64 6.03 -14.65 14.46
C PRO A 64 5.83 -15.53 15.71
N ASP A 65 6.93 -16.06 16.25
CA ASP A 65 6.95 -16.92 17.45
C ASP A 65 6.53 -16.21 18.74
N LYS A 66 6.32 -14.89 18.70
CA LYS A 66 5.93 -14.08 19.85
C LYS A 66 4.50 -13.59 19.69
N PRO A 67 3.66 -13.66 20.75
CA PRO A 67 2.33 -13.06 20.74
C PRO A 67 2.42 -11.56 20.49
N ALA A 68 1.34 -10.99 19.97
CA ALA A 68 1.28 -9.58 19.63
C ALA A 68 1.44 -8.76 20.93
N PRO A 69 2.25 -7.69 20.95
CA PRO A 69 2.25 -6.74 22.07
C PRO A 69 0.82 -6.35 22.47
N GLU A 70 0.56 -6.11 23.74
CA GLU A 70 -0.77 -5.71 24.21
C GLU A 70 -1.30 -4.50 23.41
N GLY A 71 -2.55 -4.60 22.93
CA GLY A 71 -3.15 -3.60 22.04
C GLY A 71 -2.84 -3.78 20.56
N THR A 72 -2.10 -4.83 20.18
CA THR A 72 -1.86 -5.20 18.77
C THR A 72 -2.44 -6.58 18.46
N THR A 73 -2.83 -6.81 17.21
CA THR A 73 -3.32 -8.11 16.74
C THR A 73 -2.58 -8.48 15.46
N TYR A 74 -1.97 -9.67 15.41
CA TYR A 74 -1.35 -10.15 14.17
C TYR A 74 -2.42 -10.64 13.21
N ALA A 75 -2.41 -10.07 12.00
CA ALA A 75 -3.07 -10.66 10.85
C ALA A 75 -2.15 -11.75 10.28
N ALA A 76 -2.67 -12.96 10.06
CA ALA A 76 -1.95 -13.89 9.19
C ALA A 76 -1.89 -13.27 7.78
N SER A 77 -0.78 -13.47 7.05
CA SER A 77 -0.64 -12.99 5.66
C SER A 77 -1.71 -13.55 4.71
N GLU A 78 -2.41 -14.59 5.14
CA GLU A 78 -3.47 -15.28 4.40
C GLU A 78 -4.87 -15.00 4.94
N ASP A 79 -5.01 -13.99 5.79
CA ASP A 79 -6.30 -13.60 6.37
C ASP A 79 -7.23 -13.02 5.29
N LEU A 80 -8.13 -13.86 4.78
CA LEU A 80 -9.05 -13.52 3.71
C LEU A 80 -10.01 -12.39 4.09
N GLU A 81 -10.39 -12.27 5.37
CA GLU A 81 -11.27 -11.19 5.82
C GLU A 81 -10.55 -9.85 5.80
N LEU A 82 -9.28 -9.81 6.24
CA LEU A 82 -8.49 -8.58 6.19
C LEU A 82 -8.07 -8.20 4.77
N LYS A 83 -7.83 -9.19 3.89
CA LYS A 83 -7.64 -8.93 2.45
C LYS A 83 -8.88 -8.32 1.83
N LYS A 84 -10.06 -8.86 2.15
CA LYS A 84 -11.33 -8.29 1.69
C LYS A 84 -11.53 -6.87 2.21
N ALA A 85 -11.28 -6.64 3.51
CA ALA A 85 -11.38 -5.32 4.10
C ALA A 85 -10.47 -4.29 3.42
N ARG A 86 -9.24 -4.69 3.03
CA ARG A 86 -8.36 -3.82 2.24
C ARG A 86 -8.94 -3.50 0.86
N ILE A 87 -9.53 -4.47 0.17
CA ILE A 87 -10.19 -4.24 -1.12
C ILE A 87 -11.33 -3.24 -0.94
N ASP A 88 -12.20 -3.45 0.05
CA ASP A 88 -13.32 -2.56 0.35
C ASP A 88 -12.83 -1.14 0.68
N ALA A 89 -11.74 -1.01 1.44
CA ALA A 89 -11.11 0.29 1.72
C ALA A 89 -10.62 0.98 0.44
N LEU A 90 -9.98 0.26 -0.47
CA LEU A 90 -9.50 0.82 -1.75
C LEU A 90 -10.67 1.24 -2.67
N GLU A 91 -11.74 0.44 -2.72
CA GLU A 91 -12.94 0.74 -3.52
C GLU A 91 -13.62 2.04 -3.06
N HIS A 92 -13.58 2.32 -1.76
CA HIS A 92 -14.19 3.52 -1.17
C HIS A 92 -13.18 4.66 -0.93
N PHE A 93 -11.94 4.54 -1.40
CA PHE A 93 -10.91 5.57 -1.15
C PHE A 93 -11.29 6.95 -1.72
N GLU A 94 -12.10 7.00 -2.78
CA GLU A 94 -12.57 8.26 -3.34
C GLU A 94 -13.37 9.08 -2.33
N GLU A 95 -14.17 8.42 -1.50
CA GLU A 95 -14.93 9.07 -0.42
C GLU A 95 -14.00 9.76 0.57
N PHE A 96 -12.98 9.04 1.06
CA PHE A 96 -11.94 9.58 1.93
C PHE A 96 -11.24 10.78 1.31
N ARG A 97 -10.89 10.70 0.02
CA ARG A 97 -10.23 11.78 -0.72
C ARG A 97 -11.10 13.03 -0.77
N GLN A 98 -12.39 12.89 -1.07
CA GLN A 98 -13.33 14.00 -1.11
C GLN A 98 -13.56 14.60 0.28
N ALA A 99 -13.68 13.76 1.31
CA ALA A 99 -13.80 14.22 2.70
C ALA A 99 -12.56 15.03 3.12
N PHE A 100 -11.35 14.54 2.85
CA PHE A 100 -10.12 15.26 3.17
C PHE A 100 -9.98 16.60 2.44
N LYS A 101 -10.44 16.68 1.19
CA LYS A 101 -10.45 17.93 0.41
C LYS A 101 -11.39 18.97 1.03
N ASN A 102 -12.49 18.51 1.61
CA ASN A 102 -13.54 19.36 2.21
C ASN A 102 -13.42 19.50 3.74
N LYS A 103 -12.33 18.97 4.32
CA LYS A 103 -12.16 18.86 5.77
C LYS A 103 -12.28 20.19 6.50
N LYS A 104 -12.79 20.13 7.72
CA LYS A 104 -12.82 21.25 8.66
C LYS A 104 -11.59 21.25 9.55
N PRO A 105 -11.14 22.43 10.04
CA PRO A 105 -10.09 22.49 11.03
C PRO A 105 -10.40 21.59 12.23
N GLY A 106 -9.47 20.72 12.60
CA GLY A 106 -9.60 19.79 13.72
C GLY A 106 -10.01 18.37 13.34
N GLU A 107 -10.59 18.15 12.15
CA GLU A 107 -10.84 16.80 11.66
C GLU A 107 -9.50 16.10 11.35
N LYS A 108 -9.38 14.85 11.80
CA LYS A 108 -8.17 14.04 11.61
C LYS A 108 -8.45 12.92 10.62
N PHE A 109 -7.57 12.81 9.65
CA PHE A 109 -7.59 11.80 8.60
C PHE A 109 -6.35 10.94 8.75
N ALA A 110 -6.51 9.63 8.64
CA ALA A 110 -5.40 8.69 8.76
C ALA A 110 -5.49 7.61 7.69
N VAL A 111 -4.34 7.15 7.21
CA VAL A 111 -4.22 5.98 6.35
C VAL A 111 -3.29 4.97 6.98
N LYS A 112 -3.58 3.68 6.82
CA LYS A 112 -2.68 2.61 7.26
C LYS A 112 -1.93 2.07 6.06
N ALA A 113 -0.61 1.94 6.17
CA ALA A 113 0.21 1.37 5.11
C ALA A 113 1.44 0.67 5.69
N ALA A 114 2.10 -0.12 4.85
CA ALA A 114 3.38 -0.75 5.14
C ALA A 114 4.56 0.21 4.93
N PHE A 115 5.46 0.27 5.93
CA PHE A 115 6.68 1.05 5.92
C PHE A 115 7.89 0.17 6.26
N LYS A 116 9.07 0.54 5.76
CA LYS A 116 10.31 -0.10 6.22
C LYS A 116 10.74 0.48 7.56
N ASP A 117 11.13 -0.41 8.45
CA ASP A 117 11.80 -0.11 9.70
C ASP A 117 13.02 -1.05 9.84
N GLY A 118 14.18 -0.56 9.39
CA GLY A 118 15.33 -1.41 9.11
C GLY A 118 15.01 -2.51 8.09
N ASP A 119 15.28 -3.76 8.44
CA ASP A 119 14.98 -4.93 7.60
C ASP A 119 13.52 -5.40 7.72
N GLN A 120 12.75 -4.83 8.65
CA GLN A 120 11.38 -5.23 8.91
C GLN A 120 10.39 -4.36 8.13
N GLU A 121 9.23 -4.94 7.87
CA GLU A 121 8.06 -4.23 7.36
C GLU A 121 7.05 -4.08 8.49
N VAL A 122 6.62 -2.86 8.75
CA VAL A 122 5.66 -2.53 9.81
C VAL A 122 4.47 -1.80 9.21
N HIS A 123 3.27 -2.17 9.63
CA HIS A 123 2.04 -1.52 9.19
C HIS A 123 1.62 -0.47 10.21
N LYS A 124 1.75 0.81 9.87
CA LYS A 124 1.44 1.92 10.79
C LYS A 124 0.42 2.88 10.19
N TRP A 125 -0.32 3.53 11.08
CA TRP A 125 -1.21 4.62 10.73
C TRP A 125 -0.41 5.91 10.55
N LEU A 126 -0.65 6.59 9.44
CA LEU A 126 -0.12 7.88 9.07
C LEU A 126 -1.23 8.93 9.18
N ILE A 127 -1.05 9.95 10.00
CA ILE A 127 -1.93 11.11 10.01
C ILE A 127 -1.66 11.91 8.75
N VAL A 128 -2.69 12.13 7.94
CA VAL A 128 -2.55 12.72 6.61
C VAL A 128 -2.40 14.23 6.72
N ASP A 129 -1.26 14.74 6.24
CA ASP A 129 -0.98 16.17 6.14
C ASP A 129 -1.38 16.71 4.77
N GLN A 130 -1.09 15.95 3.71
CA GLN A 130 -1.33 16.32 2.33
C GLN A 130 -1.62 15.09 1.46
N MET A 131 -2.42 15.29 0.40
CA MET A 131 -2.62 14.31 -0.65
C MET A 131 -2.42 14.96 -2.01
N ASP A 132 -1.46 14.43 -2.77
CA ASP A 132 -1.15 14.86 -4.13
C ASP A 132 -1.25 13.67 -5.08
N ASN A 133 -2.24 13.70 -5.97
CA ASN A 133 -2.54 12.59 -6.89
C ASN A 133 -2.74 11.26 -6.17
N LEU A 134 -1.74 10.37 -6.25
CA LEU A 134 -1.73 9.04 -5.64
C LEU A 134 -0.83 8.97 -4.40
N ASP A 135 -0.08 10.02 -4.11
CA ASP A 135 0.84 10.05 -2.98
C ASP A 135 0.18 10.78 -1.81
N ILE A 136 0.33 10.20 -0.62
CA ILE A 136 -0.26 10.65 0.64
C ILE A 136 0.90 10.96 1.57
N VAL A 137 1.12 12.24 1.86
CA VAL A 137 2.15 12.69 2.79
C VAL A 137 1.50 12.88 4.16
N GLY A 138 2.18 12.41 5.19
CA GLY A 138 1.70 12.51 6.55
C GLY A 138 2.78 12.25 7.58
N HIS A 139 2.37 12.09 8.84
CA HIS A 139 3.29 11.79 9.93
C HIS A 139 2.75 10.70 10.87
N PHE A 140 3.65 9.99 11.55
CA PHE A 140 3.25 8.99 12.54
C PHE A 140 2.76 9.68 13.82
N ALA A 141 1.57 9.31 14.31
CA ALA A 141 1.06 9.82 15.59
C ALA A 141 1.90 9.33 16.79
N SER A 142 2.48 8.13 16.68
CA SER A 142 3.30 7.49 17.72
C SER A 142 4.48 6.76 17.11
N GLY A 143 5.57 6.68 17.88
CA GLY A 143 6.74 5.87 17.53
C GLY A 143 6.45 4.38 17.66
N ASP A 144 7.34 3.54 17.13
CA ASP A 144 7.37 2.12 17.46
C ASP A 144 8.39 1.92 18.60
N PRO A 145 7.98 1.42 19.79
CA PRO A 145 8.90 1.17 20.90
C PRO A 145 10.03 0.18 20.57
N GLN A 146 9.81 -0.70 19.60
CA GLN A 146 10.76 -1.74 19.18
C GLN A 146 11.42 -1.40 17.83
N GLY A 147 11.04 -0.27 17.23
CA GLY A 147 11.45 0.15 15.90
C GLY A 147 12.20 1.47 15.90
N THR A 148 12.61 1.90 14.71
CA THR A 148 13.28 3.18 14.47
C THR A 148 12.32 4.28 14.03
N LEU A 149 11.08 3.93 13.65
CA LEU A 149 10.07 4.91 13.24
C LEU A 149 9.59 5.76 14.44
N GLN A 150 9.73 7.07 14.34
CA GLN A 150 9.47 8.01 15.44
C GLN A 150 8.10 8.71 15.33
N ALA A 151 7.56 9.15 16.47
CA ALA A 151 6.39 10.02 16.50
C ALA A 151 6.71 11.36 15.82
N GLY A 152 5.77 11.90 15.04
CA GLY A 152 5.93 13.13 14.27
C GLY A 152 6.82 13.00 13.03
N GLN A 153 7.48 11.86 12.82
CA GLN A 153 8.27 11.63 11.62
C GLN A 153 7.37 11.58 10.38
N GLN A 154 7.75 12.36 9.37
CA GLN A 154 7.05 12.40 8.09
C GLN A 154 7.35 11.14 7.27
N ALA A 155 6.32 10.62 6.62
CA ALA A 155 6.43 9.53 5.64
C ALA A 155 5.46 9.75 4.49
N THR A 156 5.65 9.01 3.41
CA THR A 156 4.73 9.00 2.26
C THR A 156 4.13 7.62 2.10
N ALA A 157 2.83 7.53 1.86
CA ALA A 157 2.14 6.33 1.40
C ALA A 157 1.63 6.55 -0.03
N ARG A 158 1.30 5.48 -0.75
CA ARG A 158 0.56 5.59 -2.02
C ARG A 158 -0.75 4.85 -1.92
N VAL A 159 -1.79 5.43 -2.52
CA VAL A 159 -3.16 4.92 -2.47
C VAL A 159 -3.22 3.42 -2.76
N THR A 160 -2.53 2.94 -3.80
CA THR A 160 -2.58 1.52 -4.20
C THR A 160 -1.97 0.54 -3.16
N PHE A 161 -1.27 1.07 -2.16
CA PHE A 161 -0.54 0.28 -1.15
C PHE A 161 -1.05 0.53 0.28
N ILE A 162 -2.13 1.29 0.45
CA ILE A 162 -2.76 1.39 1.77
C ILE A 162 -3.51 0.10 2.08
N ASP A 163 -3.58 -0.20 3.37
CA ASP A 163 -4.36 -1.31 3.93
C ASP A 163 -5.74 -0.86 4.38
N ASP A 164 -5.85 0.39 4.83
CA ASP A 164 -7.07 0.96 5.41
C ASP A 164 -6.97 2.50 5.44
N TRP A 165 -8.10 3.16 5.71
CA TRP A 165 -8.18 4.60 5.97
C TRP A 165 -9.28 4.87 6.98
N SER A 166 -9.17 5.99 7.71
CA SER A 166 -10.25 6.43 8.59
C SER A 166 -10.21 7.93 8.84
N TYR A 167 -11.37 8.49 9.15
CA TYR A 167 -11.49 9.84 9.69
C TYR A 167 -12.70 9.96 10.60
N ILE A 168 -12.70 10.99 11.43
CA ILE A 168 -13.85 11.38 12.25
C ILE A 168 -14.38 12.69 11.68
N ASP A 169 -15.65 12.71 11.30
CA ASP A 169 -16.31 13.92 10.82
C ASP A 169 -16.63 14.90 11.95
N LYS A 170 -17.00 16.13 11.60
CA LYS A 170 -17.42 17.17 12.55
C LYS A 170 -18.57 16.77 13.50
N ASP A 171 -19.39 15.79 13.14
CA ASP A 171 -20.54 15.31 13.91
C ASP A 171 -20.15 14.13 14.82
N GLY A 172 -18.88 13.72 14.80
CA GLY A 172 -18.34 12.60 15.57
C GLY A 172 -18.54 11.24 14.91
N GLY A 173 -18.97 11.20 13.64
CA GLY A 173 -19.10 9.98 12.87
C GLY A 173 -17.74 9.40 12.51
N GLU A 174 -17.51 8.12 12.84
CA GLU A 174 -16.35 7.35 12.38
C GLU A 174 -16.60 6.82 10.96
N HIS A 175 -15.68 7.10 10.03
CA HIS A 175 -15.72 6.63 8.66
C HIS A 175 -14.50 5.76 8.35
N GLY A 176 -14.67 4.77 7.47
CA GLY A 176 -13.62 3.81 7.11
C GLY A 176 -13.34 2.78 8.20
N GLY A 177 -12.06 2.43 8.39
CA GLY A 177 -11.63 1.46 9.39
C GLY A 177 -12.12 0.04 9.09
N TYR A 178 -12.04 -0.38 7.82
CA TYR A 178 -12.55 -1.66 7.35
C TYR A 178 -11.83 -2.82 8.04
N GLY A 179 -10.50 -2.76 8.14
CA GLY A 179 -9.70 -3.75 8.84
C GLY A 179 -9.96 -3.71 10.34
N LEU A 180 -10.13 -2.51 10.92
CA LEU A 180 -10.49 -2.35 12.33
C LEU A 180 -11.87 -2.97 12.65
N ALA A 181 -12.84 -2.86 11.74
CA ALA A 181 -14.15 -3.48 11.91
C ALA A 181 -14.06 -5.01 11.99
N VAL A 182 -13.25 -5.63 11.12
CA VAL A 182 -12.96 -7.07 11.18
C VAL A 182 -12.30 -7.45 12.51
N LEU A 183 -11.25 -6.74 12.92
CA LEU A 183 -10.52 -7.03 14.16
C LEU A 183 -11.39 -6.87 15.40
N ARG A 184 -12.20 -5.80 15.46
CA ARG A 184 -13.13 -5.53 16.57
C ARG A 184 -14.21 -6.61 16.69
N LYS A 185 -14.68 -7.15 15.56
CA LYS A 185 -15.64 -8.27 15.55
C LYS A 185 -15.03 -9.52 16.19
N ARG A 186 -13.75 -9.79 15.94
CA ARG A 186 -13.05 -10.96 16.51
C ARG A 186 -12.81 -10.86 18.01
N GLN A 187 -12.55 -9.65 18.53
CA GLN A 187 -12.34 -9.44 19.97
C GLN A 187 -13.61 -9.59 20.81
N LYS A 188 -14.80 -9.48 20.19
CA LYS A 188 -16.10 -9.64 20.86
C LYS A 188 -16.57 -11.09 20.94
N ASN A 189 -15.88 -12.01 20.26
CA ASN A 189 -16.18 -13.43 20.22
C ASN A 189 -15.17 -14.21 21.07
#